data_AF-A0A6M4IGQ5-F1
#
_entry.id   AF-A0A6M4IGQ5-F1
#
_cell.length_a   1.000
_cell.length_b   1.000
_cell.length_c   1.000
_cell.angle_alpha   90.00
_cell.angle_beta   90.00
_cell.angle_gamma   90.00
#
_symmetry.space_group_name_H-M   'P 1'
#
loop_
_entity.id
_entity.type
_entity.pdbx_description
1 polymer ?
#
loop_
_entity_poly.entity_id
_entity_poly.type
_entity_poly.pdbx_seq_one_letter_code
_entity_poly.pdbx_strand_id
1 'polypeptide(L)'
;MAALRSRFGLSLALALSLQAFAPMALPAQMGGIGGGVGGGGMGGGAGGRGGGMGARGGRGMGGGMKSPAAMARERLEQADPLEFLLDRKKPLELTKPQQESFKTLRKEMQRMQAPLFKDLETLFGDMPRREVPRGGGRGDSGTPSGGAPDTVRAVIGTLSDIQDSYRDRAREQLTPIQRTRADSLQQIMLAKARERFEKEREQRRERR
;
A
#
# COMPACT_ATOMS: atom_id res chain seq x y z
N MET A 1 -65.42 -13.74 -20.91
CA MET A 1 -64.24 -12.89 -21.12
C MET A 1 -63.01 -13.77 -21.26
N ALA A 2 -62.19 -13.46 -22.25
CA ALA A 2 -61.23 -14.34 -22.91
C ALA A 2 -60.00 -14.74 -22.06
N ALA A 3 -59.55 -15.98 -22.27
CA ALA A 3 -58.25 -16.51 -21.91
C ALA A 3 -57.17 -16.12 -22.93
N LEU A 4 -55.88 -16.16 -22.54
CA LEU A 4 -54.66 -16.54 -23.32
C LEU A 4 -53.42 -16.09 -22.49
N ARG A 5 -52.68 -16.96 -21.78
CA ARG A 5 -51.57 -17.84 -22.21
C ARG A 5 -50.45 -17.17 -23.06
N SER A 6 -49.26 -17.03 -22.46
CA SER A 6 -47.91 -17.13 -23.09
C SER A 6 -46.88 -16.94 -21.95
N ARG A 7 -46.14 -17.92 -21.41
CA ARG A 7 -45.20 -18.92 -21.96
C ARG A 7 -44.17 -18.36 -22.94
N PHE A 8 -43.17 -17.66 -22.40
CA PHE A 8 -41.84 -17.61 -23.00
C PHE A 8 -40.82 -18.27 -22.08
N GLY A 9 -40.53 -19.53 -22.39
CA GLY A 9 -39.30 -20.17 -22.00
C GLY A 9 -38.19 -19.70 -22.95
N LEU A 10 -37.04 -19.35 -22.39
CA LEU A 10 -35.81 -19.18 -23.14
C LEU A 10 -34.71 -19.90 -22.37
N SER A 11 -34.60 -21.19 -22.68
CA SER A 11 -33.48 -22.04 -22.30
C SER A 11 -32.26 -21.57 -23.08
N LEU A 12 -31.37 -20.81 -22.45
CA LEU A 12 -30.06 -20.51 -23.00
C LEU A 12 -29.07 -21.57 -22.50
N ALA A 13 -28.83 -22.58 -23.33
CA ALA A 13 -27.79 -23.58 -23.13
C ALA A 13 -26.41 -22.90 -23.26
N LEU A 14 -25.76 -22.63 -22.13
CA LEU A 14 -24.38 -22.17 -22.10
C LEU A 14 -23.45 -23.40 -22.24
N ALA A 15 -22.94 -23.63 -23.44
CA ALA A 15 -21.91 -24.61 -23.70
C ALA A 15 -20.62 -24.22 -22.96
N LEU A 16 -20.29 -24.97 -21.90
CA LEU A 16 -19.08 -24.81 -21.12
C LEU A 16 -17.91 -25.46 -21.87
N SER A 17 -17.16 -24.68 -22.65
CA SER A 17 -15.88 -25.11 -23.20
C SER A 17 -14.82 -25.11 -22.09
N LEU A 18 -14.51 -26.29 -21.53
CA LEU A 18 -13.32 -26.51 -20.71
C LEU A 18 -12.07 -26.32 -21.59
N GLN A 19 -11.40 -25.18 -21.46
CA GLN A 19 -10.04 -25.02 -21.95
C GLN A 19 -9.08 -25.29 -20.78
N ALA A 20 -8.35 -26.40 -20.91
CA ALA A 20 -7.28 -26.79 -20.01
C ALA A 20 -6.15 -25.75 -20.05
N PHE A 21 -5.90 -25.11 -18.91
CA PHE A 21 -4.72 -24.27 -18.69
C PHE A 21 -3.54 -25.20 -18.36
N ALA A 22 -2.56 -25.28 -19.26
CA ALA A 22 -1.30 -25.96 -18.99
C ALA A 22 -0.42 -25.11 -18.05
N PRO A 23 0.22 -25.71 -17.03
CA PRO A 23 1.19 -25.00 -16.19
C PRO A 23 2.52 -24.82 -16.95
N MET A 24 2.94 -23.57 -17.18
CA MET A 24 4.31 -23.29 -17.59
C MET A 24 5.24 -23.41 -16.38
N ALA A 25 6.08 -24.44 -16.41
CA ALA A 25 7.22 -24.59 -15.52
C ALA A 25 8.29 -23.53 -15.86
N LEU A 26 8.70 -22.74 -14.86
CA LEU A 26 9.85 -21.85 -14.94
C LEU A 26 11.14 -22.65 -14.68
N PRO A 27 12.19 -22.51 -15.52
CA PRO A 27 13.48 -23.10 -15.24
C PRO A 27 14.21 -22.33 -14.12
N ALA A 28 14.63 -23.04 -13.08
CA ALA A 28 15.62 -22.58 -12.13
C ALA A 28 17.01 -22.60 -12.79
N GLN A 29 17.60 -21.42 -13.00
CA GLN A 29 18.92 -21.26 -13.58
C GLN A 29 19.90 -20.74 -12.50
N MET A 30 20.91 -21.58 -12.19
CA MET A 30 22.36 -21.26 -12.10
C MET A 30 22.70 -19.87 -11.52
N GLY A 31 23.41 -19.72 -10.39
CA GLY A 31 24.67 -20.36 -10.03
C GLY A 31 25.76 -19.28 -9.94
N GLY A 32 26.62 -19.35 -8.91
CA GLY A 32 28.01 -18.87 -9.04
C GLY A 32 28.48 -17.72 -8.14
N ILE A 33 29.43 -18.07 -7.26
CA ILE A 33 30.79 -17.51 -7.17
C ILE A 33 30.99 -16.12 -6.51
N GLY A 34 31.90 -16.13 -5.52
CA GLY A 34 32.82 -15.04 -5.21
C GLY A 34 32.33 -14.14 -4.07
N GLY A 35 33.09 -13.88 -3.01
CA GLY A 35 34.52 -13.98 -2.83
C GLY A 35 35.00 -12.72 -2.10
N GLY A 36 35.38 -12.88 -0.84
CA GLY A 36 36.53 -12.21 -0.24
C GLY A 36 36.46 -10.72 0.15
N VAL A 37 37.37 -10.42 1.09
CA VAL A 37 38.00 -9.12 1.36
C VAL A 37 37.13 -8.16 2.20
N GLY A 38 37.39 -7.88 3.48
CA GLY A 38 38.66 -7.88 4.21
C GLY A 38 39.37 -6.53 4.05
N GLY A 39 39.12 -5.60 4.97
CA GLY A 39 39.81 -4.30 5.03
C GLY A 39 38.85 -3.21 5.53
N GLY A 40 39.11 -2.45 6.58
CA GLY A 40 40.40 -2.08 7.15
C GLY A 40 40.61 -0.59 6.91
N GLY A 41 40.37 0.21 7.94
CA GLY A 41 41.12 1.44 8.20
C GLY A 41 40.74 2.73 7.47
N MET A 42 41.19 3.82 8.11
CA MET A 42 41.22 5.23 7.68
C MET A 42 39.88 5.98 7.82
N GLY A 43 39.72 7.00 8.66
CA GLY A 43 40.69 7.88 9.31
C GLY A 43 40.47 9.31 8.84
N GLY A 44 40.30 10.23 9.79
CA GLY A 44 40.69 11.65 9.67
C GLY A 44 39.82 12.56 8.79
N GLY A 45 39.33 13.65 9.39
CA GLY A 45 38.71 14.74 8.65
C GLY A 45 38.13 15.83 9.54
N ALA A 46 38.98 16.46 10.35
CA ALA A 46 38.66 17.70 11.05
C ALA A 46 38.75 18.89 10.08
N GLY A 47 37.80 19.81 10.18
CA GLY A 47 37.77 21.11 9.50
C GLY A 47 36.31 21.56 9.34
N GLY A 48 35.76 22.58 9.99
CA GLY A 48 36.39 23.74 10.61
C GLY A 48 36.09 24.98 9.77
N ARG A 49 35.05 25.72 10.19
CA ARG A 49 34.81 27.16 9.98
C ARG A 49 34.64 27.74 8.56
N GLY A 50 33.48 28.35 8.37
CA GLY A 50 33.19 29.41 7.39
C GLY A 50 31.67 29.41 7.12
N GLY A 51 30.83 30.26 7.72
CA GLY A 51 31.02 31.70 7.91
C GLY A 51 30.65 32.42 6.62
N GLY A 52 29.35 32.43 6.25
CA GLY A 52 28.86 33.02 5.00
C GLY A 52 27.38 33.34 5.07
N MET A 53 27.09 34.49 5.69
CA MET A 53 25.78 35.09 5.83
C MET A 53 25.30 35.56 4.44
N GLY A 54 24.38 34.81 3.85
CA GLY A 54 23.72 35.13 2.59
C GLY A 54 22.21 35.05 2.77
N ALA A 55 21.64 36.04 3.44
CA ALA A 55 20.21 36.29 3.47
C ALA A 55 19.74 36.61 2.04
N ARG A 56 19.30 35.59 1.31
CA ARG A 56 18.45 35.77 0.13
C ARG A 56 17.26 34.85 0.33
N GLY A 57 16.13 35.48 0.68
CA GLY A 57 14.84 34.85 0.89
C GLY A 57 14.32 34.17 -0.36
N GLY A 58 14.94 33.05 -0.75
CA GLY A 58 14.22 32.01 -1.42
C GLY A 58 13.16 31.55 -0.45
N ARG A 59 11.89 31.71 -0.82
CA ARG A 59 10.82 30.81 -0.40
C ARG A 59 11.30 29.40 -0.73
N GLY A 60 12.11 28.84 0.15
CA GLY A 60 12.49 27.46 0.12
C GLY A 60 11.19 26.70 0.04
N MET A 61 11.11 25.82 -0.94
CA MET A 61 10.13 24.75 -1.04
C MET A 61 10.16 23.97 0.29
N GLY A 62 9.50 24.52 1.30
CA GLY A 62 9.20 23.90 2.56
C GLY A 62 8.14 22.86 2.26
N GLY A 63 8.56 21.76 1.63
CA GLY A 63 7.85 20.51 1.71
C GLY A 63 7.88 20.11 3.17
N GLY A 64 6.97 20.70 3.95
CA GLY A 64 6.75 20.33 5.33
C GLY A 64 6.58 18.82 5.34
N MET A 65 7.47 18.12 6.05
CA MET A 65 7.37 16.67 6.19
C MET A 65 5.94 16.37 6.61
N LYS A 66 5.21 15.60 5.79
CA LYS A 66 3.84 15.19 6.09
C LYS A 66 3.82 14.63 7.50
N SER A 67 2.82 14.99 8.30
CA SER A 67 2.69 14.43 9.65
C SER A 67 2.64 12.89 9.54
N PRO A 68 3.14 12.15 10.52
CA PRO A 68 3.03 10.69 10.52
C PRO A 68 1.58 10.21 10.32
N ALA A 69 0.60 10.93 10.88
CA ALA A 69 -0.83 10.72 10.63
C ALA A 69 -1.21 10.86 9.15
N ALA A 70 -0.77 11.96 8.50
CA ALA A 70 -1.04 12.19 7.08
C ALA A 70 -0.36 11.14 6.19
N MET A 71 0.85 10.68 6.54
CA MET A 71 1.51 9.58 5.83
C MET A 71 0.75 8.26 6.02
N ALA A 72 0.30 7.95 7.24
CA ALA A 72 -0.49 6.74 7.50
C ALA A 72 -1.81 6.74 6.72
N ARG A 73 -2.50 7.89 6.68
CA ARG A 73 -3.70 8.10 5.89
C ARG A 73 -3.44 7.90 4.39
N GLU A 74 -2.40 8.53 3.84
CA GLU A 74 -2.02 8.37 2.44
C GLU A 74 -1.72 6.90 2.10
N ARG A 75 -1.04 6.17 2.99
CA ARG A 75 -0.76 4.74 2.81
C ARG A 75 -2.04 3.89 2.80
N LEU A 76 -2.98 4.19 3.70
CA LEU A 76 -4.26 3.50 3.77
C LEU A 76 -5.16 3.81 2.58
N GLU A 77 -5.17 5.06 2.10
CA GLU A 77 -5.87 5.47 0.88
C GLU A 77 -5.25 4.80 -0.37
N GLN A 78 -3.92 4.72 -0.47
CA GLN A 78 -3.24 3.99 -1.54
C GLN A 78 -3.54 2.48 -1.53
N ALA A 79 -3.90 1.94 -0.37
CA ALA A 79 -4.26 0.54 -0.19
C ALA A 79 -5.77 0.29 -0.22
N ASP A 80 -6.59 1.26 -0.66
CA ASP A 80 -8.05 1.10 -0.73
C ASP A 80 -8.43 -0.06 -1.68
N PRO A 81 -8.94 -1.19 -1.15
CA PRO A 81 -9.25 -2.37 -1.96
C PRO A 81 -10.40 -2.11 -2.94
N LEU A 82 -11.30 -1.17 -2.63
CA LEU A 82 -12.45 -0.85 -3.47
C LEU A 82 -12.04 0.07 -4.63
N GLU A 83 -11.14 1.01 -4.40
CA GLU A 83 -10.56 1.83 -5.46
C GLU A 83 -9.80 0.96 -6.47
N PHE A 84 -9.02 -0.01 -6.01
CA PHE A 84 -8.35 -0.97 -6.88
C PHE A 84 -9.34 -1.70 -7.81
N LEU A 85 -10.45 -2.22 -7.28
CA LEU A 85 -11.47 -2.90 -8.09
C LEU A 85 -12.12 -1.96 -9.11
N LEU A 86 -12.42 -0.71 -8.70
CA LEU A 86 -13.03 0.29 -9.57
C LEU A 86 -12.11 0.75 -10.70
N ASP A 87 -10.81 0.89 -10.44
CA ASP A 87 -9.80 1.22 -11.46
C ASP A 87 -9.62 0.07 -12.47
N ARG A 88 -9.82 -1.17 -12.03
CA ARG A 88 -9.74 -2.38 -12.86
C ARG A 88 -11.08 -2.85 -13.40
N LYS A 89 -12.10 -1.98 -13.44
CA LYS A 89 -13.44 -2.31 -13.93
C LYS A 89 -13.51 -2.90 -15.34
N LYS A 90 -12.59 -2.50 -16.25
CA LYS A 90 -12.51 -3.04 -17.62
C LYS A 90 -11.93 -4.47 -17.62
N PRO A 91 -10.71 -4.73 -17.09
CA PRO A 91 -10.17 -6.09 -16.96
C PRO A 91 -11.07 -7.07 -16.19
N LEU A 92 -11.78 -6.58 -15.19
CA LEU A 92 -12.69 -7.37 -14.36
C LEU A 92 -14.10 -7.49 -14.95
N GLU A 93 -14.39 -6.83 -16.08
CA GLU A 93 -15.72 -6.83 -16.70
C GLU A 93 -16.83 -6.48 -15.68
N LEU A 94 -16.58 -5.49 -14.82
CA LEU A 94 -17.54 -5.12 -13.77
C LEU A 94 -18.80 -4.52 -14.38
N THR A 95 -19.94 -5.08 -13.99
CA THR A 95 -21.25 -4.56 -14.40
C THR A 95 -21.51 -3.19 -13.76
N LYS A 96 -22.39 -2.37 -14.36
CA LYS A 96 -22.77 -1.06 -13.79
C LYS A 96 -23.32 -1.18 -12.36
N PRO A 97 -24.22 -2.14 -12.04
CA PRO A 97 -24.69 -2.33 -10.67
C PRO A 97 -23.57 -2.66 -9.67
N GLN A 98 -22.61 -3.51 -10.05
CA GLN A 98 -21.44 -3.80 -9.21
C GLN A 98 -20.59 -2.55 -8.96
N GLN A 99 -20.36 -1.72 -9.98
CA GLN A 99 -19.61 -0.47 -9.85
C GLN A 99 -20.30 0.52 -8.90
N GLU A 100 -21.63 0.64 -8.96
CA GLU A 100 -22.41 1.50 -8.06
C GLU A 100 -22.41 0.97 -6.62
N SER A 101 -22.53 -0.34 -6.46
CA SER A 101 -22.41 -1.00 -5.16
C SER A 101 -21.03 -0.77 -4.54
N PHE A 102 -19.94 -0.94 -5.28
CA PHE A 102 -18.58 -0.67 -4.80
C PHE A 102 -18.33 0.79 -4.43
N LYS A 103 -18.91 1.75 -5.18
CA LYS A 103 -18.88 3.17 -4.79
C LYS A 103 -19.62 3.43 -3.49
N THR A 104 -20.73 2.74 -3.26
CA THR A 104 -21.51 2.84 -2.02
C THR A 104 -20.74 2.27 -0.84
N LEU A 105 -20.21 1.05 -0.98
CA LEU A 105 -19.33 0.42 0.01
C LEU A 105 -18.12 1.28 0.35
N ARG A 106 -17.52 1.96 -0.65
CA ARG A 106 -16.37 2.85 -0.44
C ARG A 106 -16.75 4.04 0.44
N LYS A 107 -17.90 4.67 0.20
CA LYS A 107 -18.40 5.78 1.03
C LYS A 107 -18.70 5.32 2.45
N GLU A 108 -19.27 4.14 2.62
CA GLU A 108 -19.53 3.55 3.94
C GLU A 108 -18.24 3.26 4.70
N MET A 109 -17.26 2.63 4.03
CA MET A 109 -15.92 2.39 4.58
C MET A 109 -15.26 3.70 5.01
N GLN A 110 -15.25 4.72 4.15
CA GLN A 110 -14.70 6.04 4.47
C GLN A 110 -15.41 6.70 5.66
N ARG A 111 -16.74 6.56 5.75
CA ARG A 111 -17.52 7.05 6.89
C ARG A 111 -17.12 6.38 8.20
N MET A 112 -16.82 5.08 8.18
CA MET A 112 -16.36 4.32 9.34
C MET A 112 -14.91 4.65 9.73
N GLN A 113 -14.05 4.94 8.74
CA GLN A 113 -12.65 5.28 8.95
C GLN A 113 -12.44 6.73 9.41
N ALA A 114 -13.33 7.65 9.02
CA ALA A 114 -13.24 9.07 9.34
C ALA A 114 -13.00 9.39 10.84
N PRO A 115 -13.76 8.83 11.81
CA PRO A 115 -13.48 9.07 13.23
C PRO A 115 -12.10 8.53 13.66
N LEU A 116 -11.69 7.37 13.15
CA LEU A 116 -10.40 6.76 13.50
C LEU A 116 -9.20 7.57 12.98
N PHE A 117 -9.33 8.21 11.81
CA PHE A 117 -8.31 9.13 11.32
C PHE A 117 -8.18 10.36 12.20
N LYS A 118 -9.30 10.89 12.71
CA LYS A 118 -9.28 12.01 13.67
C LYS A 118 -8.62 11.60 14.98
N ASP A 119 -8.88 10.38 15.47
CA ASP A 119 -8.23 9.84 16.66
C ASP A 119 -6.72 9.69 16.45
N LEU A 120 -6.28 9.18 15.29
CA LEU A 120 -4.86 9.14 14.92
C LEU A 120 -4.23 10.53 14.91
N GLU A 121 -4.86 11.51 14.26
CA GLU A 121 -4.35 12.89 14.22
C GLU A 121 -4.19 13.47 15.63
N THR A 122 -5.14 13.22 16.53
CA THR A 122 -5.09 13.65 17.92
C THR A 122 -3.95 12.96 18.67
N LEU A 123 -3.83 11.63 18.57
CA LEU A 123 -2.75 10.86 19.20
C LEU A 123 -1.35 11.29 18.73
N PHE A 124 -1.20 11.63 17.44
CA PHE A 124 0.06 12.15 16.91
C PHE A 124 0.32 13.61 17.30
N GLY A 125 -0.74 14.40 17.55
CA GLY A 125 -0.64 15.77 18.04
C GLY A 125 -0.22 15.86 19.50
N ASP A 126 -0.71 14.94 20.34
CA ASP A 126 -0.43 14.88 21.78
C ASP A 126 0.92 14.24 22.11
N MET A 127 1.52 13.52 21.15
CA MET A 127 2.86 12.97 21.37
C MET A 127 3.87 14.12 21.49
N PRO A 128 4.60 14.20 22.62
CA PRO A 128 5.63 15.21 22.78
C PRO A 128 6.61 15.04 21.64
N ARG A 129 6.80 16.09 20.84
CA ARG A 129 7.85 16.10 19.82
C ARG A 129 9.14 15.86 20.57
N ARG A 130 9.66 14.63 20.47
CA ARG A 130 10.91 14.24 21.11
C ARG A 130 11.96 15.17 20.50
N GLU A 131 12.28 16.25 21.21
CA GLU A 131 13.36 17.13 20.86
C GLU A 131 14.60 16.24 20.90
N VAL A 132 15.06 15.83 19.73
CA VAL A 132 16.28 15.06 19.60
C VAL A 132 17.36 15.92 20.24
N PRO A 133 17.95 15.51 21.38
CA PRO A 133 18.93 16.34 22.06
C PRO A 133 20.06 16.56 21.06
N ARG A 134 20.18 17.80 20.59
CA ARG A 134 21.25 18.22 19.69
C ARG A 134 22.51 18.40 20.55
N GLY A 135 23.03 17.31 21.08
CA GLY A 135 24.14 17.34 22.03
C GLY A 135 24.77 15.96 22.15
N GLY A 136 26.04 15.87 21.76
CA GLY A 136 26.81 14.63 21.67
C GLY A 136 26.86 13.86 22.99
N GLY A 137 26.63 12.55 22.89
CA GLY A 137 26.69 11.64 24.02
C GLY A 137 26.90 10.23 23.50
N ARG A 138 28.18 9.88 23.36
CA ARG A 138 28.68 8.57 22.95
C ARG A 138 28.30 7.54 24.01
N GLY A 139 27.62 6.47 23.59
CA GLY A 139 27.57 5.19 24.31
C GLY A 139 26.34 4.98 25.17
N ASP A 140 25.27 4.46 24.57
CA ASP A 140 24.60 3.26 25.08
C ASP A 140 23.68 2.71 23.96
N SER A 141 23.92 1.48 23.54
CA SER A 141 23.22 0.79 22.45
C SER A 141 21.95 0.08 22.92
N GLY A 142 21.36 0.53 24.03
CA GLY A 142 19.99 0.18 24.40
C GLY A 142 19.04 0.87 23.44
N THR A 143 18.90 0.33 22.21
CA THR A 143 17.95 0.80 21.20
C THR A 143 16.60 1.00 21.89
N PRO A 144 16.16 2.24 22.17
CA PRO A 144 14.83 2.41 22.71
C PRO A 144 13.93 2.02 21.56
N SER A 145 13.31 0.85 21.67
CA SER A 145 12.31 0.36 20.74
C SER A 145 11.18 1.37 20.76
N GLY A 146 11.32 2.42 19.95
CA GLY A 146 10.35 3.49 19.74
C GLY A 146 9.23 2.95 18.88
N GLY A 147 8.62 1.85 19.32
CA GLY A 147 7.40 1.34 18.76
C GLY A 147 6.34 2.43 18.88
N ALA A 148 5.50 2.56 17.85
CA ALA A 148 4.30 3.38 17.96
C ALA A 148 3.52 3.01 19.24
N PRO A 149 2.95 3.98 19.96
CA PRO A 149 2.14 3.74 21.16
C PRO A 149 1.10 2.64 20.88
N ASP A 150 0.80 1.81 21.88
CA ASP A 150 -0.15 0.71 21.72
C ASP A 150 -1.53 1.19 21.23
N THR A 151 -1.91 2.42 21.59
CA THR A 151 -3.11 3.10 21.08
C THR A 151 -3.07 3.35 19.58
N VAL A 152 -1.95 3.83 19.04
CA VAL A 152 -1.76 4.03 17.60
C VAL A 152 -1.83 2.69 16.85
N ARG A 153 -1.22 1.63 17.42
CA ARG A 153 -1.30 0.28 16.85
C ARG A 153 -2.72 -0.24 16.83
N ALA A 154 -3.47 -0.06 17.92
CA ALA A 154 -4.86 -0.46 18.02
C ALA A 154 -5.72 0.22 16.93
N VAL A 155 -5.58 1.54 16.75
CA VAL A 155 -6.36 2.27 15.72
C VAL A 155 -5.98 1.82 14.31
N ILE A 156 -4.69 1.60 14.02
CA ILE A 156 -4.26 1.07 12.73
C ILE A 156 -4.80 -0.35 12.50
N GLY A 157 -4.83 -1.18 13.54
CA GLY A 157 -5.45 -2.51 13.50
C GLY A 157 -6.93 -2.41 13.11
N THR A 158 -7.70 -1.57 13.81
CA THR A 158 -9.13 -1.36 13.50
C THR A 158 -9.35 -0.84 12.08
N LEU A 159 -8.50 0.07 11.58
CA LEU A 159 -8.57 0.55 10.20
C LEU A 159 -8.35 -0.59 9.19
N SER A 160 -7.41 -1.49 9.50
CA SER A 160 -7.08 -2.64 8.65
C SER A 160 -8.24 -3.65 8.66
N ASP A 161 -8.82 -3.95 9.83
CA ASP A 161 -9.99 -4.83 9.97
C ASP A 161 -11.20 -4.29 9.18
N ILE A 162 -11.42 -2.97 9.21
CA ILE A 162 -12.47 -2.33 8.39
C ILE A 162 -12.16 -2.54 6.91
N GLN A 163 -10.95 -2.26 6.44
CA GLN A 163 -10.60 -2.46 5.02
C GLN A 163 -10.78 -3.91 4.58
N ASP A 164 -10.35 -4.87 5.41
CA ASP A 164 -10.49 -6.29 5.13
C ASP A 164 -11.97 -6.72 5.09
N SER A 165 -12.80 -6.25 6.02
CA SER A 165 -14.24 -6.53 6.02
C SER A 165 -14.94 -6.03 4.74
N TYR A 166 -14.62 -4.80 4.29
CA TYR A 166 -15.20 -4.25 3.06
C TYR A 166 -14.63 -4.90 1.79
N ARG A 167 -13.36 -5.32 1.82
CA ARG A 167 -12.77 -6.14 0.75
C ARG A 167 -13.54 -7.44 0.59
N ASP A 168 -13.82 -8.14 1.69
CA ASP A 168 -14.50 -9.43 1.65
C ASP A 168 -15.95 -9.29 1.14
N ARG A 169 -16.68 -8.27 1.62
CA ARG A 169 -18.02 -7.93 1.07
C ARG A 169 -17.98 -7.62 -0.42
N ALA A 170 -16.96 -6.92 -0.90
CA ALA A 170 -16.82 -6.65 -2.33
C ALA A 170 -16.52 -7.93 -3.13
N ARG A 171 -15.70 -8.84 -2.59
CA ARG A 171 -15.40 -10.14 -3.21
C ARG A 171 -16.65 -11.03 -3.32
N GLU A 172 -17.55 -10.98 -2.34
CA GLU A 172 -18.82 -11.71 -2.39
C GLU A 172 -19.69 -11.29 -3.59
N GLN A 173 -19.64 -10.01 -3.98
CA GLN A 173 -20.37 -9.49 -5.13
C GLN A 173 -19.70 -9.80 -6.49
N LEU A 174 -18.46 -10.29 -6.48
CA LEU A 174 -17.75 -10.71 -7.68
C LEU A 174 -18.09 -12.16 -8.03
N THR A 175 -18.18 -12.46 -9.33
CA THR A 175 -18.26 -13.84 -9.80
C THR A 175 -16.95 -14.59 -9.51
N PRO A 176 -16.95 -15.93 -9.44
CA PRO A 176 -15.73 -16.70 -9.20
C PRO A 176 -14.59 -16.37 -10.19
N ILE A 177 -14.93 -16.18 -11.48
CA ILE A 177 -13.96 -15.80 -12.51
C ILE A 177 -13.39 -14.41 -12.24
N GLN A 178 -14.22 -13.45 -11.85
CA GLN A 178 -13.79 -12.09 -11.50
C GLN A 178 -12.87 -12.08 -10.28
N ARG A 179 -13.15 -12.91 -9.26
CA ARG A 179 -12.29 -13.06 -8.07
C ARG A 179 -10.91 -13.56 -8.45
N THR A 180 -10.83 -14.65 -9.22
CA THR A 180 -9.54 -15.18 -9.69
C THR A 180 -8.77 -14.13 -10.49
N ARG A 181 -9.43 -13.40 -11.39
CA ARG A 181 -8.79 -12.31 -12.15
C ARG A 181 -8.31 -11.17 -11.25
N ALA A 182 -9.10 -10.78 -10.26
CA ALA A 182 -8.71 -9.76 -9.29
C ALA A 182 -7.47 -10.18 -8.51
N ASP A 183 -7.42 -11.44 -8.06
CA ASP A 183 -6.26 -11.99 -7.35
C ASP A 183 -5.00 -12.01 -8.23
N SER A 184 -5.14 -12.44 -9.49
CA SER A 184 -4.01 -12.40 -10.45
C SER A 184 -3.53 -10.97 -10.69
N LEU A 185 -4.43 -10.00 -10.85
CA LEU A 185 -4.05 -8.59 -11.03
C LEU A 185 -3.34 -8.02 -9.81
N GLN A 186 -3.80 -8.38 -8.61
CA GLN A 186 -3.18 -7.95 -7.37
C GLN A 186 -1.78 -8.57 -7.21
N GLN A 187 -1.61 -9.85 -7.52
CA GLN A 187 -0.31 -10.52 -7.52
C GLN A 187 0.68 -9.88 -8.50
N ILE A 188 0.24 -9.58 -9.73
CA ILE A 188 1.08 -8.90 -10.73
C ILE A 188 1.50 -7.51 -10.25
N MET A 189 0.58 -6.76 -9.63
CA MET A 189 0.88 -5.44 -9.07
C MET A 189 1.91 -5.52 -7.94
N LEU A 190 1.76 -6.48 -7.02
CA LEU A 190 2.71 -6.70 -5.92
C LEU A 190 4.08 -7.13 -6.44
N ALA A 191 4.15 -8.03 -7.42
CA ALA A 191 5.40 -8.44 -8.06
C ALA A 191 6.10 -7.24 -8.71
N LYS A 192 5.36 -6.41 -9.47
CA LYS A 192 5.90 -5.21 -10.11
C LYS A 192 6.36 -4.16 -9.09
N ALA A 193 5.68 -4.04 -7.95
CA ALA A 193 6.10 -3.15 -6.88
C ALA A 193 7.42 -3.62 -6.24
N ARG A 194 7.60 -4.93 -6.03
CA ARG A 194 8.86 -5.51 -5.53
C ARG A 194 10.01 -5.27 -6.50
N GLU A 195 9.81 -5.55 -7.78
CA GLU A 195 10.83 -5.32 -8.82
C GLU A 195 11.25 -3.84 -8.89
N ARG A 196 10.31 -2.90 -8.81
CA ARG A 196 10.62 -1.47 -8.77
C ARG A 196 11.47 -1.09 -7.56
N PHE A 197 11.15 -1.65 -6.39
CA PHE A 197 11.88 -1.38 -5.16
C PHE A 197 13.31 -1.95 -5.21
N GLU A 198 13.49 -3.14 -5.78
CA GLU A 198 14.81 -3.74 -6.02
C GLU A 198 15.66 -2.88 -6.96
N LYS A 199 15.10 -2.45 -8.09
CA LYS A 199 15.78 -1.54 -9.03
C LYS A 199 16.16 -0.22 -8.38
N GLU A 200 15.30 0.36 -7.55
CA GLU A 200 15.63 1.60 -6.83
C GLU A 200 16.78 1.38 -5.84
N ARG A 201 16.81 0.23 -5.15
CA ARG A 201 17.90 -0.12 -4.23
C ARG A 201 19.23 -0.32 -4.96
N GLU A 202 19.21 -0.95 -6.13
CA GLU A 202 20.40 -1.11 -6.98
C GLU A 202 20.93 0.25 -7.46
N GLN A 203 20.05 1.11 -7.99
CA GLN A 203 20.42 2.47 -8.37
C GLN A 203 21.01 3.29 -7.23
N ARG A 204 20.50 3.11 -6.00
CA ARG A 204 21.07 3.76 -4.80
C ARG A 204 22.43 3.20 -4.40
N ARG A 205 22.73 1.93 -4.72
CA ARG A 205 24.05 1.32 -4.49
C ARG A 205 25.07 1.83 -5.51
N GLU A 206 24.69 1.94 -6.78
CA GLU A 206 25.57 2.44 -7.85
C GLU A 206 25.95 3.92 -7.69
N ARG A 207 25.12 4.71 -6.99
CA ARG A 207 25.38 6.13 -6.72
C ARG A 207 26.30 6.40 -5.52
N ARG A 208 26.73 5.37 -4.79
CA ARG A 208 27.61 5.48 -3.62
C ARG A 208 29.02 5.07 -3.98
#